data_AF-A0A381TWI1-F1
#
_entry.id   AF-A0A381TWI1-F1
#
_cell.length_a   1.000
_cell.length_b   1.000
_cell.length_c   1.000
_cell.angle_alpha   90.00
_cell.angle_beta   90.00
_cell.angle_gamma   90.00
#
_symmetry.space_group_name_H-M   'P 1'
#
loop_
_entity.id
_entity.type
_entity.pdbx_description
1 polymer ?
#
loop_
_entity_poly.entity_id
_entity_poly.type
_entity_poly.pdbx_seq_one_letter_code
_entity_poly.pdbx_strand_id
1 'polypeptide(L)'
;MIIIYSETIMVFSDMKDSSKTKPLLNLFILFFIYNCAGPAYRKLSAEDPGALLLMKDSLLQKHGNTEPLLRSLVQAHNSFGVSAMEEQNYSAAIDHFNKSRELIATDTTAKYNVLMAEGHLLYDKGNKNGLWDAIEKFSQAAQLYGHRGEPYYYIGLIYRKLGNTDFDLMLESYNKALALTLPEKTRVEVEAAKENALRREKKLKTFWK
;
A
#
# COMPACT_ATOMS: atom_id res chain seq x y z
N MET A 1 34.98 -49.40 -15.30
CA MET A 1 34.66 -48.42 -14.26
C MET A 1 34.80 -47.04 -14.89
N ILE A 2 33.67 -46.45 -15.27
CA ILE A 2 33.64 -45.13 -15.91
C ILE A 2 33.73 -44.10 -14.79
N ILE A 3 34.85 -43.38 -14.75
CA ILE A 3 34.99 -42.12 -14.02
C ILE A 3 35.41 -41.11 -15.08
N ILE A 4 34.56 -40.11 -15.32
CA ILE A 4 34.86 -38.96 -16.17
C ILE A 4 35.21 -37.81 -15.23
N TYR A 5 36.46 -37.35 -15.25
CA TYR A 5 36.84 -36.03 -14.72
C TYR A 5 38.07 -35.46 -15.45
N SER A 6 37.97 -34.15 -15.72
CA SER A 6 39.03 -33.12 -15.71
C SER A 6 39.52 -32.53 -17.04
N GLU A 7 39.72 -31.20 -16.97
CA GLU A 7 40.48 -30.27 -17.84
C GLU A 7 39.75 -29.83 -19.13
N THR A 8 39.64 -28.56 -19.53
CA THR A 8 40.47 -27.36 -19.30
C THR A 8 39.64 -26.15 -19.77
N ILE A 9 39.54 -25.05 -18.99
CA ILE A 9 38.99 -23.78 -19.50
C ILE A 9 40.12 -23.07 -20.26
N MET A 10 39.93 -22.98 -21.57
CA MET A 10 40.85 -22.37 -22.53
C MET A 10 40.87 -20.85 -22.33
N VAL A 11 42.01 -20.34 -21.89
CA VAL A 11 42.33 -18.90 -21.85
C VAL A 11 42.52 -18.43 -23.29
N PHE A 12 41.54 -17.71 -23.85
CA PHE A 12 41.76 -16.91 -25.05
C PHE A 12 42.38 -15.56 -24.66
N SER A 13 43.71 -15.53 -24.79
CA SER A 13 44.51 -14.32 -24.96
C SER A 13 44.30 -13.82 -26.38
N ASP A 14 43.68 -12.65 -26.56
CA ASP A 14 44.12 -11.71 -27.60
C ASP A 14 43.63 -10.29 -27.27
N MET A 15 44.46 -9.59 -26.51
CA MET A 15 44.37 -8.14 -26.35
C MET A 15 45.12 -7.45 -27.48
N LYS A 16 44.40 -6.99 -28.50
CA LYS A 16 44.90 -6.02 -29.48
C LYS A 16 43.85 -4.95 -29.79
N ASP A 17 43.50 -4.15 -28.78
CA ASP A 17 43.21 -2.70 -28.92
C ASP A 17 43.01 -2.09 -27.52
N SER A 18 44.08 -1.58 -26.92
CA SER A 18 44.06 -0.98 -25.56
C SER A 18 43.46 0.43 -25.51
N SER A 19 42.92 0.93 -26.63
CA SER A 19 42.32 2.27 -26.74
C SER A 19 40.80 2.30 -26.54
N LYS A 20 40.10 1.18 -26.77
CA LYS A 20 38.62 1.08 -26.64
C LYS A 20 38.12 0.49 -25.32
N THR A 21 38.99 -0.15 -24.53
CA THR A 21 38.65 -0.69 -23.22
C THR A 21 38.60 0.37 -22.11
N LYS A 22 39.45 1.41 -22.22
CA LYS A 22 39.47 2.55 -21.28
C LYS A 22 38.17 3.38 -21.25
N PRO A 23 37.53 3.74 -22.39
CA PRO A 23 36.25 4.48 -22.34
C PRO A 23 35.10 3.61 -21.81
N LEU A 24 35.08 2.31 -22.11
CA LEU A 24 34.07 1.36 -21.58
C LEU A 24 34.24 1.14 -20.08
N LEU A 25 35.47 0.99 -19.59
CA LEU A 25 35.76 0.88 -18.15
C LEU A 25 35.45 2.19 -17.41
N ASN A 26 35.78 3.35 -17.99
CA ASN A 26 35.40 4.66 -17.43
C ASN A 26 33.89 4.88 -17.42
N LEU A 27 33.16 4.42 -18.43
CA LEU A 27 31.69 4.48 -18.47
C LEU A 27 31.07 3.57 -17.39
N PHE A 28 31.66 2.40 -17.15
CA PHE A 28 31.24 1.48 -16.08
C PHE A 28 31.53 2.06 -14.69
N ILE A 29 32.70 2.67 -14.49
CA ILE A 29 33.06 3.33 -13.23
C ILE A 29 32.15 4.55 -12.98
N LEU A 30 31.85 5.35 -14.01
CA LEU A 30 30.88 6.45 -13.96
C LEU A 30 29.48 5.94 -13.58
N PHE A 31 29.03 4.82 -14.14
CA PHE A 31 27.73 4.22 -13.79
C PHE A 31 27.65 3.78 -12.31
N PHE A 32 28.74 3.27 -11.74
CA PHE A 32 28.80 2.88 -10.33
C PHE A 32 28.84 4.08 -9.37
N ILE A 33 29.58 5.15 -9.68
CA ILE A 33 29.61 6.37 -8.85
C ILE A 33 28.32 7.19 -8.92
N TYR A 34 27.57 7.17 -10.03
CA TYR A 34 26.26 7.85 -10.12
C TYR A 34 25.15 7.13 -9.33
N ASN A 35 25.31 5.85 -9.00
CA ASN A 35 24.28 5.06 -8.30
C ASN A 35 24.53 4.88 -6.80
N CYS A 36 25.59 5.43 -6.22
CA CYS A 36 25.91 5.22 -4.81
C CYS A 36 24.89 5.79 -3.81
N ALA A 37 24.13 6.83 -4.18
CA ALA A 37 23.20 7.49 -3.25
C ALA A 37 21.84 6.78 -3.11
N GLY A 38 21.40 6.06 -4.15
CA GLY A 38 20.09 5.38 -4.16
C GLY A 38 19.92 4.33 -3.05
N PRO A 39 20.89 3.41 -2.85
CA PRO A 39 20.84 2.45 -1.76
C PRO A 39 20.81 3.10 -0.37
N ALA A 40 21.50 4.23 -0.20
CA ALA A 40 21.54 4.95 1.09
C ALA A 40 20.18 5.55 1.45
N TYR A 41 19.50 6.22 0.52
CA TYR A 41 18.17 6.77 0.75
C TYR A 41 17.14 5.69 1.05
N ARG A 42 17.19 4.57 0.33
CA ARG A 42 16.29 3.43 0.55
C ARG A 42 16.50 2.78 1.92
N LYS A 43 17.75 2.68 2.36
CA LYS A 43 18.06 2.17 3.70
C LYS A 43 17.51 3.12 4.76
N LEU A 44 17.75 4.42 4.60
CA LEU A 44 17.29 5.42 5.55
C LEU A 44 15.76 5.53 5.61
N SER A 45 15.05 5.46 4.47
CA SER A 45 13.58 5.46 4.46
C SER A 45 12.96 4.25 5.18
N ALA A 46 13.68 3.14 5.27
CA ALA A 46 13.23 1.94 5.97
C ALA A 46 13.56 1.97 7.47
N GLU A 47 14.75 2.46 7.83
CA GLU A 47 15.25 2.44 9.22
C GLU A 47 14.83 3.67 10.03
N ASP A 48 14.88 4.86 9.41
CA ASP A 48 14.51 6.13 10.04
C ASP A 48 13.85 7.07 9.00
N PRO A 49 12.58 6.78 8.63
CA PRO A 49 11.83 7.62 7.71
C PRO A 49 11.69 9.07 8.22
N GLY A 50 11.69 9.28 9.54
CA GLY A 50 11.61 10.61 10.15
C GLY A 50 12.83 11.47 9.83
N ALA A 51 14.04 10.94 10.04
CA ALA A 51 15.27 11.64 9.70
C ALA A 51 15.35 11.97 8.20
N LEU A 52 14.93 11.04 7.32
CA LEU A 52 14.91 11.32 5.89
C LEU A 52 13.98 12.51 5.55
N LEU A 53 12.78 12.55 6.14
CA LEU A 53 11.84 13.65 5.91
C LEU A 53 12.33 14.98 6.50
N LEU A 54 13.01 14.97 7.64
CA LEU A 54 13.62 16.17 8.23
C LEU A 54 14.68 16.78 7.32
N MET A 55 15.43 15.94 6.59
CA MET A 55 16.47 16.38 5.66
C MET A 55 15.97 16.64 4.24
N LYS A 56 14.66 16.45 3.97
CA LYS A 56 14.06 16.49 2.63
C LYS A 56 14.49 17.72 1.82
N ASP A 57 14.30 18.91 2.36
CA ASP A 57 14.52 20.16 1.61
C ASP A 57 16.00 20.34 1.25
N SER A 58 16.91 20.03 2.19
CA SER A 58 18.36 20.06 1.94
C SER A 58 18.79 19.03 0.90
N LEU A 59 18.21 17.82 0.94
CA LEU A 59 18.49 16.75 -0.02
C LEU A 59 18.01 17.12 -1.43
N LEU A 60 16.80 17.66 -1.55
CA LEU A 60 16.24 18.13 -2.82
C LEU A 60 17.03 19.31 -3.39
N GLN A 61 17.48 20.25 -2.55
CA GLN A 61 18.33 21.36 -2.99
C GLN A 61 19.68 20.87 -3.51
N LYS A 62 20.33 19.94 -2.79
CA LYS A 62 21.68 19.48 -3.11
C LYS A 62 21.74 18.49 -4.27
N HIS A 63 20.77 17.58 -4.33
CA HIS A 63 20.77 16.45 -5.26
C HIS A 63 19.71 16.58 -6.36
N GLY A 64 18.78 17.53 -6.24
CA GLY A 64 17.65 17.66 -7.15
C GLY A 64 16.60 16.56 -6.96
N ASN A 65 15.63 16.54 -7.88
CA ASN A 65 14.51 15.60 -7.88
C ASN A 65 14.91 14.25 -8.50
N THR A 66 15.93 13.60 -7.93
CA THR A 66 16.37 12.28 -8.41
C THR A 66 15.37 11.21 -8.06
N GLU A 67 15.09 10.30 -8.99
CA GLU A 67 14.13 9.21 -8.82
C GLU A 67 14.36 8.38 -7.54
N PRO A 68 15.60 7.98 -7.18
CA PRO A 68 15.84 7.22 -5.94
C PRO A 68 15.51 8.01 -4.67
N LEU A 69 15.77 9.33 -4.66
CA LEU A 69 15.43 10.19 -3.53
C LEU A 69 13.92 10.36 -3.41
N LEU A 70 13.24 10.69 -4.51
CA LEU A 70 11.77 10.83 -4.53
C LEU A 70 11.08 9.54 -4.08
N ARG A 71 11.50 8.37 -4.58
CA ARG A 71 10.95 7.08 -4.15
C ARG A 71 11.17 6.79 -2.66
N SER A 72 12.31 7.19 -2.11
CA SER A 72 12.60 7.00 -0.69
C SER A 72 11.78 7.94 0.20
N LEU A 73 11.56 9.19 -0.24
CA LEU A 73 10.67 10.14 0.43
C LEU A 73 9.20 9.69 0.38
N VAL A 74 8.76 9.16 -0.76
CA VAL A 74 7.44 8.50 -0.93
C VAL A 74 7.29 7.35 0.05
N GLN A 75 8.29 6.46 0.13
CA GLN A 75 8.28 5.35 1.07
C GLN A 75 8.17 5.84 2.52
N ALA A 76 8.95 6.85 2.91
CA ALA A 76 8.90 7.41 4.26
C ALA A 76 7.53 7.99 4.60
N HIS A 77 6.92 8.77 3.69
CA HIS A 77 5.57 9.27 3.87
C HIS A 77 4.54 8.13 3.96
N ASN A 78 4.62 7.13 3.08
CA ASN A 78 3.72 5.97 3.10
C ASN A 78 3.83 5.19 4.43
N SER A 79 5.03 5.03 4.99
CA SER A 79 5.23 4.37 6.29
C SER A 79 4.53 5.09 7.43
N PHE A 80 4.67 6.42 7.53
CA PHE A 80 3.92 7.21 8.52
C PHE A 80 2.41 7.19 8.27
N GLY A 81 1.98 7.21 7.01
CA GLY A 81 0.57 7.08 6.66
C GLY A 81 -0.03 5.75 7.14
N VAL A 82 0.70 4.64 6.99
CA VAL A 82 0.29 3.33 7.48
C VAL A 82 0.25 3.29 9.01
N SER A 83 1.27 3.80 9.70
CA SER A 83 1.25 3.90 11.18
C SER A 83 0.05 4.71 11.68
N ALA A 84 -0.26 5.82 11.02
CA ALA A 84 -1.41 6.65 11.35
C ALA A 84 -2.75 5.92 11.10
N MET A 85 -2.85 5.04 10.08
CA MET A 85 -4.02 4.17 9.89
C MET A 85 -4.17 3.17 11.03
N GLU A 86 -3.07 2.55 11.48
CA GLU A 86 -3.07 1.59 12.60
C GLU A 86 -3.48 2.27 13.92
N GLU A 87 -3.07 3.52 14.11
CA GLU A 87 -3.47 4.39 15.23
C GLU A 87 -4.88 5.00 15.07
N GLN A 88 -5.56 4.74 13.95
CA GLN A 88 -6.85 5.33 13.58
C GLN A 88 -6.84 6.87 13.48
N ASN A 89 -5.66 7.46 13.33
CA ASN A 89 -5.47 8.87 13.02
C ASN A 89 -5.60 9.11 11.51
N TYR A 90 -6.80 8.94 10.98
CA TYR A 90 -7.06 8.99 9.56
C TYR A 90 -6.74 10.35 8.92
N SER A 91 -6.84 11.45 9.67
CA SER A 91 -6.45 12.78 9.17
C SER A 91 -4.94 12.85 8.90
N ALA A 92 -4.12 12.40 9.84
CA ALA A 92 -2.67 12.33 9.64
C ALA A 92 -2.30 11.34 8.52
N ALA A 93 -3.02 10.21 8.43
CA ALA A 93 -2.82 9.25 7.35
C ALA A 93 -3.03 9.89 5.97
N ILE A 94 -4.14 10.62 5.78
CA ILE A 94 -4.44 11.35 4.55
C ILE A 94 -3.33 12.35 4.21
N ASP A 95 -2.87 13.13 5.19
CA ASP A 95 -1.80 14.13 4.98
C ASP A 95 -0.51 13.47 4.49
N HIS A 96 -0.11 12.35 5.10
CA HIS A 96 1.10 11.62 4.70
C HIS A 96 0.96 10.99 3.31
N PHE A 97 -0.15 10.34 3.01
CA PHE A 97 -0.36 9.75 1.68
C PHE A 97 -0.48 10.81 0.58
N ASN A 98 -1.04 11.98 0.87
CA ASN A 98 -1.07 13.09 -0.10
C ASN A 98 0.32 13.66 -0.36
N LYS A 99 1.16 13.85 0.67
CA LYS A 99 2.57 14.27 0.49
C LYS A 99 3.36 13.25 -0.35
N SER A 100 3.08 11.96 -0.19
CA SER A 100 3.64 10.91 -1.06
C SER A 100 3.21 11.10 -2.53
N ARG A 101 1.92 11.34 -2.78
CA ARG A 101 1.38 11.58 -4.13
C ARG A 101 1.87 12.87 -4.78
N GLU A 102 2.16 13.91 -4.00
CA GLU A 102 2.77 15.14 -4.49
C GLU A 102 4.17 14.92 -5.05
N LEU A 103 4.91 13.95 -4.49
CA LEU A 103 6.25 13.58 -4.96
C LEU A 103 6.20 12.67 -6.19
N ILE A 104 5.33 11.65 -6.17
CA ILE A 104 5.14 10.72 -7.29
C ILE A 104 3.64 10.42 -7.45
N ALA A 105 3.00 11.11 -8.41
CA ALA A 105 1.55 11.07 -8.62
C ALA A 105 1.00 9.70 -9.08
N THR A 106 1.85 8.82 -9.60
CA THR A 106 1.44 7.52 -10.16
C THR A 106 1.32 6.41 -9.10
N ASP A 107 1.57 6.70 -7.81
CA ASP A 107 1.43 5.70 -6.75
C ASP A 107 -0.06 5.40 -6.45
N THR A 108 -0.53 4.28 -6.99
CA THR A 108 -1.89 3.77 -6.74
C THR A 108 -2.09 3.32 -5.29
N THR A 109 -1.02 3.00 -4.57
CA THR A 109 -1.05 2.55 -3.17
C THR A 109 -1.46 3.68 -2.25
N ALA A 110 -0.80 4.84 -2.38
CA ALA A 110 -1.15 6.03 -1.63
C ALA A 110 -2.59 6.48 -1.94
N LYS A 111 -3.02 6.41 -3.21
CA LYS A 111 -4.41 6.72 -3.58
C LYS A 111 -5.42 5.79 -2.90
N TYR A 112 -5.15 4.48 -2.90
CA TYR A 112 -5.99 3.51 -2.19
C TYR A 112 -6.10 3.85 -0.70
N ASN A 113 -4.96 4.11 -0.04
CA ASN A 113 -4.98 4.38 1.40
C ASN A 113 -5.66 5.72 1.76
N VAL A 114 -5.56 6.76 0.91
CA VAL A 114 -6.36 7.99 1.08
C VAL A 114 -7.85 7.67 1.06
N LEU A 115 -8.31 6.90 0.07
CA LEU A 115 -9.73 6.53 -0.03
C LEU A 115 -10.20 5.72 1.18
N MET A 116 -9.38 4.78 1.67
CA MET A 116 -9.67 4.04 2.90
C MET A 116 -9.80 5.01 4.08
N ALA A 117 -8.82 5.87 4.31
CA ALA A 117 -8.81 6.84 5.41
C ALA A 117 -10.00 7.82 5.36
N GLU A 118 -10.33 8.35 4.19
CA GLU A 118 -11.53 9.19 3.97
C GLU A 118 -12.81 8.41 4.31
N GLY A 119 -12.91 7.16 3.86
CA GLY A 119 -14.02 6.26 4.17
C GLY A 119 -14.19 6.05 5.68
N HIS A 120 -13.09 5.84 6.42
CA HIS A 120 -13.13 5.71 7.87
C HIS A 120 -13.58 6.99 8.57
N LEU A 121 -13.04 8.16 8.20
CA LEU A 121 -13.47 9.45 8.78
C LEU A 121 -14.98 9.68 8.61
N LEU A 122 -15.51 9.32 7.44
CA LEU A 122 -16.93 9.45 7.13
C LEU A 122 -17.78 8.44 7.90
N TYR A 123 -17.30 7.19 8.01
CA TYR A 123 -17.93 6.13 8.81
C TYR A 123 -18.06 6.51 10.30
N ASP A 124 -16.98 7.06 10.86
CA ASP A 124 -16.90 7.49 12.27
C ASP A 124 -17.82 8.67 12.53
N LYS A 125 -17.82 9.69 11.66
CA LYS A 125 -18.76 10.82 11.72
C LYS A 125 -20.21 10.36 11.73
N GLY A 126 -20.55 9.36 10.92
CA GLY A 126 -21.76 8.58 11.09
C GLY A 126 -23.09 9.23 10.70
N ASN A 127 -23.08 10.46 10.20
CA ASN A 127 -24.29 11.08 9.65
C ASN A 127 -24.69 10.35 8.36
N LYS A 128 -25.99 10.31 8.05
CA LYS A 128 -26.54 9.47 6.96
C LYS A 128 -25.89 9.75 5.59
N ASN A 129 -25.69 11.01 5.23
CA ASN A 129 -25.06 11.38 3.96
C ASN A 129 -23.59 10.96 3.94
N GLY A 130 -22.85 11.24 5.02
CA GLY A 130 -21.47 10.82 5.17
C GLY A 130 -21.30 9.30 5.11
N LEU A 131 -22.28 8.51 5.58
CA LEU A 131 -22.24 7.06 5.42
C LEU A 131 -22.37 6.62 3.95
N TRP A 132 -23.19 7.28 3.15
CA TRP A 132 -23.23 7.03 1.70
C TRP A 132 -21.93 7.45 1.01
N ASP A 133 -21.37 8.61 1.39
CA ASP A 133 -20.06 9.05 0.89
C ASP A 133 -18.97 8.04 1.27
N ALA A 134 -19.02 7.46 2.48
CA ALA A 134 -18.08 6.42 2.92
C ALA A 134 -18.17 5.17 2.03
N ILE A 135 -19.38 4.73 1.66
CA ILE A 135 -19.58 3.63 0.70
C ILE A 135 -18.91 3.95 -0.64
N GLU A 136 -19.06 5.19 -1.13
CA GLU A 136 -18.40 5.61 -2.37
C GLU A 136 -16.88 5.49 -2.26
N LYS A 137 -16.28 5.99 -1.17
CA LYS A 137 -14.82 5.92 -0.94
C LYS A 137 -14.31 4.49 -0.87
N PHE A 138 -14.97 3.63 -0.10
CA PHE A 138 -14.60 2.21 -0.03
C PHE A 138 -14.81 1.49 -1.37
N SER A 139 -15.86 1.84 -2.13
CA SER A 139 -16.09 1.29 -3.46
C SER A 139 -15.00 1.70 -4.45
N GLN A 140 -14.55 2.95 -4.42
CA GLN A 140 -13.42 3.43 -5.22
C GLN A 140 -12.12 2.73 -4.81
N ALA A 141 -11.89 2.51 -3.52
CA ALA A 141 -10.73 1.75 -3.02
C ALA A 141 -10.75 0.30 -3.54
N ALA A 142 -11.91 -0.36 -3.50
CA ALA A 142 -12.09 -1.71 -4.05
C ALA A 142 -11.87 -1.77 -5.56
N GLN A 143 -12.21 -0.71 -6.31
CA GLN A 143 -11.91 -0.64 -7.75
C GLN A 143 -10.41 -0.54 -8.03
N LEU A 144 -9.65 0.17 -7.18
CA LEU A 144 -8.20 0.25 -7.31
C LEU A 144 -7.52 -1.09 -6.95
N TYR A 145 -7.96 -1.74 -5.87
CA TYR A 145 -7.44 -3.04 -5.44
C TYR A 145 -8.55 -4.07 -5.24
N GLY A 146 -9.01 -4.64 -6.35
CA GLY A 146 -10.10 -5.62 -6.38
C GLY A 146 -9.83 -6.95 -5.66
N HIS A 147 -8.58 -7.20 -5.25
CA HIS A 147 -8.21 -8.40 -4.49
C HIS A 147 -8.33 -8.21 -2.97
N ARG A 148 -8.56 -6.98 -2.48
CA ARG A 148 -8.66 -6.66 -1.04
C ARG A 148 -10.12 -6.71 -0.59
N GLY A 149 -10.39 -7.48 0.47
CA GLY A 149 -11.72 -7.63 1.04
C GLY A 149 -12.11 -6.53 2.03
N GLU A 150 -11.13 -5.81 2.57
CA GLU A 150 -11.33 -4.81 3.62
C GLU A 150 -12.35 -3.71 3.26
N PRO A 151 -12.36 -3.12 2.04
CA PRO A 151 -13.36 -2.12 1.71
C PRO A 151 -14.80 -2.68 1.78
N TYR A 152 -15.01 -3.93 1.37
CA TYR A 152 -16.33 -4.57 1.42
C TYR A 152 -16.78 -4.87 2.86
N TYR A 153 -15.84 -5.14 3.77
CA TYR A 153 -16.17 -5.27 5.18
C TYR A 153 -16.78 -3.97 5.72
N TYR A 154 -16.12 -2.83 5.47
CA TYR A 154 -16.61 -1.54 5.93
C TYR A 154 -17.92 -1.13 5.24
N ILE A 155 -18.14 -1.46 3.96
CA ILE A 155 -19.44 -1.27 3.30
C ILE A 155 -20.54 -2.03 4.03
N GLY A 156 -20.30 -3.28 4.42
CA GLY A 156 -21.27 -4.06 5.22
C GLY A 156 -21.56 -3.44 6.60
N LEU A 157 -20.51 -2.93 7.27
CA LEU A 157 -20.67 -2.20 8.53
C LEU A 157 -21.47 -0.90 8.36
N ILE A 158 -21.29 -0.21 7.24
CA ILE A 158 -22.05 1.00 6.91
C ILE A 158 -23.53 0.67 6.67
N TYR A 159 -23.84 -0.37 5.88
CA TYR A 159 -25.23 -0.79 5.69
C TYR A 159 -25.92 -1.09 7.03
N ARG A 160 -25.22 -1.77 7.94
CA ARG A 160 -25.69 -2.00 9.32
C ARG A 160 -25.95 -0.71 10.11
N LYS A 161 -25.19 0.36 9.84
CA LYS A 161 -25.31 1.66 10.51
C LYS A 161 -26.41 2.54 9.89
N LEU A 162 -26.60 2.45 8.57
CA LEU A 162 -27.67 3.11 7.82
C LEU A 162 -29.05 2.53 8.15
N GLY A 163 -29.13 1.22 8.27
CA GLY A 163 -30.36 0.48 8.49
C GLY A 163 -30.07 -0.81 9.24
N ASN A 164 -30.98 -1.21 10.12
CA ASN A 164 -30.78 -2.38 10.97
C ASN A 164 -31.50 -3.63 10.44
N THR A 165 -32.14 -3.53 9.27
CA THR A 165 -32.95 -4.56 8.60
C THR A 165 -32.51 -4.92 7.19
N ASP A 166 -31.59 -4.17 6.57
CA ASP A 166 -31.09 -4.41 5.21
C ASP A 166 -30.08 -5.57 5.17
N PHE A 167 -30.51 -6.74 5.68
CA PHE A 167 -29.63 -7.90 5.89
C PHE A 167 -29.00 -8.40 4.59
N ASP A 168 -29.72 -8.34 3.47
CA ASP A 168 -29.21 -8.78 2.17
C ASP A 168 -27.94 -8.01 1.78
N LEU A 169 -27.97 -6.67 1.88
CA LEU A 169 -26.83 -5.80 1.56
C LEU A 169 -25.65 -6.01 2.52
N MET A 170 -25.92 -6.19 3.81
CA MET A 170 -24.89 -6.51 4.80
C MET A 170 -24.21 -7.84 4.49
N LEU A 171 -25.01 -8.89 4.28
CA LEU A 171 -24.52 -10.25 4.05
C LEU A 171 -23.78 -10.37 2.72
N GLU A 172 -24.27 -9.72 1.65
CA GLU A 172 -23.57 -9.65 0.37
C GLU A 172 -22.18 -9.03 0.55
N SER A 173 -22.11 -7.90 1.25
CA SER A 173 -20.85 -7.18 1.51
C SER A 173 -19.86 -8.04 2.32
N TYR A 174 -20.32 -8.69 3.40
CA TYR A 174 -19.46 -9.57 4.20
C TYR A 174 -19.02 -10.81 3.44
N ASN A 175 -19.90 -11.43 2.64
CA ASN A 175 -19.53 -12.56 1.80
C ASN A 175 -18.46 -12.18 0.78
N LYS A 176 -18.59 -11.00 0.15
CA LYS A 176 -17.62 -10.48 -0.79
C LYS A 176 -16.28 -10.19 -0.12
N ALA A 177 -16.29 -9.62 1.09
CA ALA A 177 -15.08 -9.43 1.88
C ALA A 177 -14.35 -10.76 2.17
N LEU A 178 -15.08 -11.79 2.63
CA LEU A 178 -14.52 -13.10 2.97
C LEU A 178 -13.97 -13.88 1.77
N ALA A 179 -14.51 -13.64 0.58
CA ALA A 179 -14.04 -14.21 -0.67
C ALA A 179 -12.72 -13.59 -1.19
N LEU A 180 -12.25 -12.51 -0.55
CA LEU A 180 -11.08 -11.75 -0.95
C LEU A 180 -9.98 -11.80 0.12
N THR A 181 -8.86 -11.13 -0.14
CA THR A 181 -7.72 -11.08 0.78
C THR A 181 -8.05 -10.19 1.98
N LEU A 182 -7.89 -10.73 3.18
CA LEU A 182 -8.09 -10.05 4.45
C LEU A 182 -6.96 -10.42 5.42
N PRO A 183 -6.49 -9.49 6.26
CA PRO A 183 -5.72 -9.85 7.45
C PRO A 183 -6.53 -10.80 8.34
N GLU A 184 -5.85 -11.72 9.02
CA GLU A 184 -6.52 -12.76 9.84
C GLU A 184 -7.45 -12.17 10.89
N LYS A 185 -6.98 -11.12 11.59
CA LYS A 185 -7.80 -10.39 12.56
C LYS A 185 -9.10 -9.86 11.92
N THR A 186 -8.99 -9.21 10.77
CA THR A 186 -10.15 -8.65 10.04
C THR A 186 -11.08 -9.76 9.55
N ARG A 187 -10.56 -10.91 9.12
CA ARG A 187 -11.38 -12.06 8.72
C ARG A 187 -12.28 -12.51 9.86
N VAL A 188 -11.73 -12.68 11.07
CA VAL A 188 -12.51 -13.05 12.27
C VAL A 188 -13.59 -12.00 12.57
N GLU A 189 -13.27 -10.71 12.45
CA GLU A 189 -14.25 -9.63 12.64
C GLU A 189 -15.39 -9.68 11.62
N VAL A 190 -15.08 -9.94 10.34
CA VAL A 190 -16.08 -10.08 9.28
C VAL A 190 -16.98 -11.28 9.51
N GLU A 191 -16.43 -12.43 9.92
CA GLU A 191 -17.19 -13.63 10.26
C GLU A 191 -18.16 -13.37 11.42
N ALA A 192 -17.69 -12.73 12.49
CA ALA A 192 -18.53 -12.34 13.61
C ALA A 192 -19.64 -11.36 13.21
N ALA A 193 -19.33 -10.37 12.36
CA ALA A 193 -20.31 -9.41 11.84
C ALA A 193 -21.38 -10.10 10.98
N LYS A 194 -20.97 -11.05 10.13
CA LYS A 194 -21.87 -11.87 9.31
C LYS A 194 -22.77 -12.76 10.17
N GLU A 195 -22.22 -13.45 11.17
CA GLU A 195 -23.01 -14.28 12.09
C GLU A 195 -24.03 -13.44 12.86
N ASN A 196 -23.63 -12.25 13.32
CA ASN A 196 -24.53 -11.32 13.99
C ASN A 196 -25.70 -10.92 13.08
N ALA A 197 -25.42 -10.59 11.81
CA ALA A 197 -26.45 -10.25 10.83
C ALA A 197 -27.43 -11.41 10.61
N LEU A 198 -26.94 -12.63 10.37
CA LEU A 198 -27.77 -13.83 10.19
C LEU A 198 -28.66 -14.12 11.40
N ARG A 199 -28.10 -14.03 12.61
CA ARG A 199 -28.85 -14.25 13.86
C ARG A 199 -29.97 -13.23 14.02
N ARG A 200 -29.69 -11.95 13.72
CA ARG A 200 -30.67 -10.86 13.83
C ARG A 200 -31.77 -11.00 12.77
N GLU A 201 -31.41 -11.35 11.54
CA GLU A 201 -32.36 -11.64 10.47
C GLU A 201 -33.31 -12.77 10.87
N LYS A 202 -32.77 -13.89 11.38
CA LYS A 202 -33.58 -15.03 11.86
C LYS A 202 -34.51 -14.61 13.00
N LYS A 203 -34.03 -13.82 13.96
CA LYS A 203 -34.85 -13.33 15.08
C LYS A 203 -36.01 -12.46 14.58
N LEU A 204 -35.74 -11.54 13.66
CA LEU A 204 -36.77 -10.69 13.05
C LEU A 204 -37.81 -11.52 12.30
N LYS A 205 -37.37 -12.45 11.44
CA LYS A 205 -38.25 -13.37 10.71
C LYS A 205 -39.10 -14.25 11.63
N THR A 206 -38.58 -14.63 12.79
CA THR A 206 -39.32 -15.45 13.77
C THR A 206 -40.32 -14.63 14.58
N PHE A 207 -40.00 -13.36 14.88
CA PHE A 207 -40.91 -12.47 15.62
C PHE A 207 -42.17 -12.12 14.82
N TRP A 208 -42.07 -12.02 13.49
CA TRP A 208 -43.18 -11.70 12.59
C TRP A 208 -43.86 -12.92 11.97
N LYS A 209 -43.60 -14.14 12.50
CA LYS A 209 -44.35 -15.35 12.17
C LYS A 209 -45.44 -15.58 13.20
#